data_AF-G0NHK4-F1
#
_entry.id   AF-G0NHK4-F1
#
_cell.length_a   1.000
_cell.length_b   1.000
_cell.length_c   1.000
_cell.angle_alpha   90.00
_cell.angle_beta   90.00
_cell.angle_gamma   90.00
#
_symmetry.space_group_name_H-M   'P 1'
#
loop_
_entity.id
_entity.type
_entity.pdbx_description
1 polymer ?
#
loop_
_entity_poly.entity_id
_entity_poly.type
_entity_poly.pdbx_seq_one_letter_code
_entity_poly.pdbx_strand_id
1 'polypeptide(L)'
;MFLRFLIFSVLIAVAIGAACKCKAPAKYNMAYFNKKIKNEYEQTETRKFVPVKTIITDNCDLVLVCDFPEIDEYQTNVQAAVGTLGSSTGTNLQGTNCVNGSKWHSEYEGDIQYVGCYVSISKF
;
A
#
# COMPACT_ATOMS: atom_id res chain seq x y z
N MET A 1 31.18 -40.36 -33.45
CA MET A 1 30.88 -39.43 -34.54
C MET A 1 29.68 -38.58 -34.13
N PHE A 2 29.80 -37.28 -34.36
CA PHE A 2 29.07 -36.14 -33.82
C PHE A 2 27.52 -36.18 -33.90
N LEU A 3 26.89 -35.87 -32.77
CA LEU A 3 26.01 -34.71 -32.53
C LEU A 3 24.92 -34.38 -33.58
N ARG A 4 23.64 -34.52 -33.20
CA ARG A 4 22.55 -33.62 -33.63
C ARG A 4 21.60 -33.32 -32.47
N PHE A 5 21.86 -32.19 -31.83
CA PHE A 5 20.94 -31.43 -30.97
C PHE A 5 19.78 -30.84 -31.80
N LEU A 6 18.60 -30.70 -31.18
CA LEU A 6 17.55 -29.68 -31.39
C LEU A 6 16.39 -30.03 -30.44
N ILE A 7 16.49 -29.77 -29.13
CA ILE A 7 16.04 -28.54 -28.43
C ILE A 7 14.74 -27.97 -29.02
N PHE A 8 13.60 -28.40 -28.47
CA PHE A 8 12.36 -27.61 -28.41
C PHE A 8 11.98 -27.42 -26.93
N SER A 9 12.94 -26.95 -26.14
CA SER A 9 12.67 -26.35 -24.84
C SER A 9 12.24 -24.92 -25.12
N VAL A 10 10.95 -24.67 -25.33
CA VAL A 10 10.40 -23.32 -25.23
C VAL A 10 10.43 -22.95 -23.75
N LEU A 11 11.62 -22.64 -23.27
CA LEU A 11 11.82 -21.80 -22.09
C LEU A 11 11.25 -20.45 -22.48
N ILE A 12 9.98 -20.23 -22.19
CA ILE A 12 9.47 -18.88 -22.01
C ILE A 12 10.18 -18.36 -20.76
N ALA A 13 11.39 -17.84 -20.97
CA ALA A 13 11.99 -16.91 -20.04
C ALA A 13 11.05 -15.71 -20.01
N VAL A 14 10.07 -15.74 -19.10
CA VAL A 14 9.31 -14.55 -18.77
C VAL A 14 10.34 -13.64 -18.12
N ALA A 15 10.92 -12.76 -18.94
CA ALA A 15 11.68 -11.63 -18.46
C ALA A 15 10.69 -10.72 -17.72
N ILE A 16 10.37 -11.05 -16.47
CA ILE A 16 9.70 -10.12 -15.55
C ILE A 16 10.79 -9.17 -15.01
N GLY A 17 11.54 -8.57 -15.92
CA GLY A 17 12.27 -7.34 -15.67
C GLY A 17 11.35 -6.14 -15.95
N ALA A 18 10.07 -6.25 -15.59
CA ALA A 18 9.17 -5.11 -15.61
C ALA A 18 9.60 -4.19 -14.47
N ALA A 19 10.54 -3.29 -14.75
CA ALA A 19 10.84 -2.18 -13.87
C ALA A 19 9.50 -1.54 -13.47
N CYS A 20 9.28 -1.41 -12.17
CA CYS A 20 8.03 -0.91 -11.66
C CYS A 20 7.79 0.52 -12.16
N LYS A 21 6.79 0.71 -13.01
CA LYS A 21 6.43 2.04 -13.55
C LYS A 21 5.17 2.63 -12.90
N CYS A 22 4.66 2.00 -11.84
CA CYS A 22 3.49 2.54 -11.16
C CYS A 22 3.80 3.92 -10.60
N LYS A 23 2.98 4.89 -11.01
CA LYS A 23 2.97 6.21 -10.39
C LYS A 23 2.55 6.06 -8.93
N ALA A 24 3.12 6.88 -8.04
CA ALA A 24 2.65 7.00 -6.68
C ALA A 24 1.14 7.30 -6.63
N PRO A 25 0.35 6.63 -5.76
CA PRO A 25 -1.05 6.97 -5.54
C PRO A 25 -1.22 8.39 -4.98
N ALA A 26 -2.44 8.91 -5.01
CA ALA A 26 -2.74 10.19 -4.38
C ALA A 26 -2.69 10.06 -2.85
N LYS A 27 -2.34 11.14 -2.15
CA LYS A 27 -2.49 11.22 -0.69
C LYS A 27 -3.94 11.57 -0.35
N TYR A 28 -4.57 10.88 0.61
CA TYR A 28 -5.78 11.43 1.21
C TYR A 28 -5.42 12.59 2.14
N ASN A 29 -6.32 13.57 2.24
CA ASN A 29 -6.16 14.72 3.12
C ASN A 29 -6.97 14.54 4.43
N MET A 30 -6.83 15.51 5.34
CA MET A 30 -7.54 15.48 6.62
C MET A 30 -9.07 15.46 6.48
N ALA A 31 -9.62 16.12 5.45
CA ALA A 31 -11.06 16.12 5.19
C ALA A 31 -11.56 14.72 4.79
N TYR A 32 -10.84 14.03 3.92
CA TYR A 32 -11.12 12.65 3.56
C TYR A 32 -11.02 11.73 4.77
N PHE A 33 -9.92 11.83 5.54
CA PHE A 33 -9.71 11.05 6.75
C PHE A 33 -10.88 11.19 7.74
N ASN A 34 -11.28 12.42 8.05
CA ASN A 34 -12.40 12.68 8.97
C ASN A 34 -13.73 12.11 8.47
N LYS A 35 -13.93 12.08 7.15
CA LYS A 35 -15.18 11.60 6.54
C LYS A 35 -15.23 10.08 6.40
N LYS A 36 -14.11 9.42 6.16
CA LYS A 36 -14.07 8.02 5.71
C LYS A 36 -13.33 7.06 6.64
N ILE A 37 -12.32 7.53 7.37
CA ILE A 37 -11.40 6.65 8.11
C ILE A 37 -11.57 6.80 9.62
N LYS A 38 -11.77 8.04 10.11
CA LYS A 38 -11.72 8.37 11.54
C LYS A 38 -12.66 7.54 12.41
N ASN A 39 -13.88 7.31 11.93
CA ASN A 39 -14.96 6.71 12.73
C ASN A 39 -15.28 5.26 12.37
N GLU A 40 -14.51 4.63 11.48
CA GLU A 40 -14.79 3.26 11.00
C GLU A 40 -14.77 2.22 12.14
N TYR A 41 -13.94 2.45 13.16
CA TYR A 41 -13.79 1.57 14.34
C TYR A 41 -13.85 2.36 15.65
N GLU A 42 -14.67 3.43 15.69
CA GLU A 42 -14.74 4.33 16.85
C GLU A 42 -15.10 3.65 18.18
N GLN A 43 -15.70 2.46 18.13
CA GLN A 43 -16.04 1.67 19.32
C GLN A 43 -14.79 1.07 19.98
N THR A 44 -13.76 0.75 19.21
CA THR A 44 -12.58 0.00 19.68
C THR A 44 -11.30 0.82 19.68
N GLU A 45 -11.23 1.88 18.89
CA GLU A 45 -10.02 2.70 18.76
C GLU A 45 -10.33 4.18 18.52
N THR A 46 -9.34 5.03 18.83
CA THR A 46 -9.32 6.44 18.45
C THR A 46 -8.27 6.66 17.37
N ARG A 47 -8.69 7.16 16.20
CA ARG A 47 -7.77 7.44 15.07
C ARG A 47 -7.43 8.92 14.97
N LYS A 48 -6.15 9.24 14.76
CA LYS A 48 -5.64 10.60 14.55
C LYS A 48 -4.92 10.71 13.21
N PHE A 49 -5.29 11.70 12.41
CA PHE A 49 -4.66 11.98 11.12
C PHE A 49 -3.17 12.28 11.27
N VAL A 50 -2.34 11.70 10.39
CA VAL A 50 -0.91 12.01 10.27
C VAL A 50 -0.62 12.41 8.83
N PRO A 51 0.00 13.57 8.58
CA PRO A 51 0.34 13.99 7.23
C PRO A 51 1.43 13.08 6.63
N VAL A 52 1.24 12.69 5.38
CA VAL A 52 2.30 12.04 4.59
C VAL A 52 3.24 13.09 4.03
N LYS A 53 4.52 13.06 4.43
CA LYS A 53 5.57 13.89 3.84
C LYS A 53 5.87 13.46 2.41
N THR A 54 6.21 12.19 2.23
CA THR A 54 6.71 11.68 0.95
C THR A 54 6.10 10.32 0.65
N ILE A 55 5.82 10.05 -0.62
CA ILE A 55 5.52 8.70 -1.11
C ILE A 55 6.73 8.26 -1.90
N ILE A 56 7.29 7.12 -1.55
CA ILE A 56 8.42 6.50 -2.25
C ILE A 56 7.88 5.25 -2.94
N THR A 57 8.19 5.13 -4.22
CA THR A 57 7.96 3.93 -5.01
C THR A 57 9.32 3.39 -5.43
N ASP A 58 9.76 2.28 -4.83
CA ASP A 58 11.04 1.66 -5.11
C ASP A 58 10.84 0.18 -5.39
N ASN A 59 11.38 -0.35 -6.49
CA ASN A 59 11.30 -1.78 -6.85
C ASN A 59 9.92 -2.47 -6.72
N CYS A 60 8.82 -1.75 -7.00
CA CYS A 60 7.43 -2.21 -6.79
C CYS A 60 6.93 -2.28 -5.35
N ASP A 61 7.70 -1.71 -4.43
CA ASP A 61 7.27 -1.43 -3.08
C ASP A 61 6.75 0.01 -2.98
N LEU A 62 5.74 0.19 -2.15
CA LEU A 62 5.14 1.47 -1.82
C LEU A 62 5.44 1.77 -0.36
N VAL A 63 6.14 2.88 -0.12
CA VAL A 63 6.51 3.31 1.23
C VAL A 63 5.99 4.73 1.47
N LEU A 64 5.29 4.94 2.58
CA LEU A 64 4.92 6.28 3.02
C LEU A 64 5.89 6.76 4.08
N VAL A 65 6.43 7.95 3.89
CA VAL A 65 7.17 8.68 4.93
C VAL A 65 6.19 9.62 5.61
N CYS A 66 5.95 9.38 6.89
CA CYS A 66 4.94 10.08 7.69
C CYS A 66 5.54 10.61 8.99
N ASP A 67 5.04 11.76 9.43
CA ASP A 67 5.45 12.37 10.70
C ASP A 67 4.66 11.77 11.85
N PHE A 68 4.91 10.49 12.10
CA PHE A 68 4.35 9.85 13.26
C PHE A 68 4.91 10.50 14.54
N PRO A 69 4.05 10.75 15.54
CA PRO A 69 4.53 11.17 16.85
C PRO A 69 5.35 10.05 17.50
N GLU A 70 6.08 10.39 18.56
CA GLU A 70 6.75 9.40 19.41
C GLU A 70 5.70 8.42 19.96
N ILE A 71 5.99 7.12 19.82
CA ILE A 71 5.04 6.04 20.10
C ILE A 71 4.89 5.87 21.61
N ASP A 72 3.65 5.85 22.10
CA ASP A 72 3.31 5.31 23.41
C ASP A 72 2.85 3.83 23.31
N GLU A 73 2.77 3.11 24.42
CA GLU A 73 2.47 1.68 24.45
C GLU A 73 1.08 1.30 23.89
N TYR A 74 0.18 2.27 23.71
CA TYR A 74 -1.18 2.09 23.22
C TYR A 74 -1.37 2.60 21.78
N GLN A 75 -0.33 3.17 21.18
CA GLN A 75 -0.34 3.76 19.85
C GLN A 75 0.20 2.79 18.79
N THR A 76 -0.56 2.66 17.71
CA THR A 76 -0.12 1.98 16.48
C THR A 76 -0.04 2.99 15.35
N ASN A 77 1.15 3.12 14.76
CA ASN A 77 1.37 3.89 13.55
C ASN A 77 0.88 3.08 12.33
N VAL A 78 -0.06 3.63 11.57
CA VAL A 78 -0.66 2.95 10.43
C VAL A 78 -0.38 3.71 9.15
N GLN A 79 0.20 3.01 8.18
CA GLN A 79 0.18 3.40 6.77
C GLN A 79 -1.00 2.72 6.08
N ALA A 80 -1.91 3.51 5.54
CA ALA A 80 -3.18 3.07 5.01
C ALA A 80 -3.20 3.17 3.48
N ALA A 81 -3.75 2.13 2.86
CA ALA A 81 -4.22 2.17 1.48
C ALA A 81 -5.75 2.21 1.49
N VAL A 82 -6.32 3.00 0.59
CA VAL A 82 -7.77 3.08 0.40
C VAL A 82 -8.06 2.86 -1.07
N GLY A 83 -8.77 1.77 -1.35
CA GLY A 83 -9.15 1.41 -2.70
C GLY A 83 -10.63 1.66 -2.96
N THR A 84 -11.15 0.96 -3.97
CA THR A 84 -12.56 1.06 -4.39
C THR A 84 -13.55 0.55 -3.34
N LEU A 85 -13.10 -0.32 -2.44
CA LEU A 85 -13.93 -0.85 -1.34
C LEU A 85 -14.10 0.18 -0.21
N GLY A 86 -13.20 1.16 -0.13
CA GLY A 86 -13.34 2.32 0.74
C GLY A 86 -13.15 2.05 2.22
N SER A 87 -12.78 0.82 2.58
CA SER A 87 -12.26 0.47 3.87
C SER A 87 -10.78 0.92 3.94
N SER A 88 -10.19 1.01 5.13
CA SER A 88 -8.75 1.29 5.27
C SER A 88 -8.09 0.07 5.90
N THR A 89 -8.17 -1.08 5.24
CA THR A 89 -7.94 -2.39 5.89
C THR A 89 -6.57 -3.00 5.67
N GLY A 90 -5.72 -2.41 4.83
CA GLY A 90 -4.32 -2.83 4.73
C GLY A 90 -3.51 -2.30 5.91
N THR A 91 -3.16 -3.15 6.88
CA THR A 91 -2.13 -2.81 7.87
C THR A 91 -0.83 -2.51 7.14
N ASN A 92 -0.33 -1.28 7.28
CA ASN A 92 0.96 -0.85 6.76
C ASN A 92 1.20 -1.18 5.28
N LEU A 93 0.18 -0.95 4.44
CA LEU A 93 0.22 -1.22 2.99
C LEU A 93 0.47 -2.69 2.61
N GLN A 94 0.33 -3.64 3.53
CA GLN A 94 0.55 -5.06 3.25
C GLN A 94 -0.34 -5.55 2.09
N GLY A 95 0.25 -6.36 1.20
CA GLY A 95 -0.44 -6.87 0.01
C GLY A 95 -0.67 -5.83 -1.09
N THR A 96 -0.11 -4.62 -0.97
CA THR A 96 -0.19 -3.59 -2.01
C THR A 96 0.91 -3.80 -3.04
N ASN A 97 0.51 -4.13 -4.26
CA ASN A 97 1.43 -4.45 -5.36
C ASN A 97 1.13 -3.57 -6.58
N CYS A 98 2.17 -3.27 -7.35
CA CYS A 98 2.02 -2.64 -8.64
C CYS A 98 1.64 -3.68 -9.70
N VAL A 99 0.43 -3.57 -10.26
CA VAL A 99 -0.08 -4.46 -11.29
C VAL A 99 0.17 -3.84 -12.66
N ASN A 100 0.77 -4.64 -13.56
CA ASN A 100 1.05 -4.28 -14.95
C ASN A 100 1.85 -2.98 -15.14
N GLY A 101 2.62 -2.57 -14.12
CA GLY A 101 3.43 -1.34 -14.18
C GLY A 101 2.62 -0.04 -14.22
N SER A 102 1.31 -0.07 -13.97
CA SER A 102 0.44 1.11 -14.18
C SER A 102 -0.43 1.48 -12.98
N LYS A 103 -0.84 0.50 -12.16
CA LYS A 103 -1.76 0.73 -11.05
C LYS A 103 -1.35 -0.01 -9.78
N TRP A 104 -1.63 0.59 -8.63
CA TRP A 104 -1.49 -0.07 -7.34
C TRP A 104 -2.78 -0.81 -7.00
N HIS A 105 -2.63 -2.05 -6.53
CA HIS A 105 -3.74 -2.91 -6.14
C HIS A 105 -3.42 -3.56 -4.81
N SER A 106 -4.42 -3.68 -3.94
CA SER A 106 -4.35 -4.46 -2.70
C SER A 106 -5.44 -5.52 -2.73
N GLU A 107 -5.10 -6.71 -2.25
CA GLU A 107 -6.05 -7.82 -2.10
C GLU A 107 -7.23 -7.48 -1.19
N TYR A 108 -7.05 -6.53 -0.26
CA TYR A 108 -8.05 -6.13 0.73
C TYR A 108 -8.87 -4.91 0.29
N GLU A 109 -8.32 -4.06 -0.58
CA GLU A 109 -8.89 -2.76 -0.93
C GLU A 109 -9.28 -2.62 -2.42
N GLY A 110 -8.79 -3.53 -3.26
CA GLY A 110 -8.89 -3.44 -4.70
C GLY A 110 -7.91 -2.43 -5.29
N ASP A 111 -8.32 -1.74 -6.37
CA ASP A 111 -7.49 -0.72 -7.01
C ASP A 111 -7.33 0.49 -6.09
N ILE A 112 -6.08 0.78 -5.70
CA ILE A 112 -5.76 1.81 -4.72
C ILE A 112 -5.94 3.20 -5.33
N GLN A 113 -6.78 4.00 -4.68
CA GLN A 113 -7.07 5.38 -5.08
C GLN A 113 -6.26 6.38 -4.23
N TYR A 114 -6.19 6.12 -2.92
CA TYR A 114 -5.52 6.98 -1.96
C TYR A 114 -4.62 6.19 -1.03
N VAL A 115 -3.58 6.86 -0.55
CA VAL A 115 -2.77 6.40 0.57
C VAL A 115 -2.64 7.49 1.62
N GLY A 116 -2.34 7.11 2.85
CA GLY A 116 -2.10 8.08 3.91
C GLY A 116 -1.66 7.45 5.22
N CYS A 117 -1.52 8.28 6.24
CA CYS A 117 -1.10 7.82 7.56
C CYS A 117 -2.06 8.27 8.66
N TYR A 118 -2.18 7.44 9.68
CA TYR A 118 -2.86 7.80 10.91
C TYR A 118 -2.27 7.04 12.10
N VAL A 119 -2.47 7.55 13.29
CA VAL A 119 -2.22 6.82 14.54
C VAL A 119 -3.54 6.20 14.99
N SER A 120 -3.54 4.91 15.28
CA SER A 120 -4.61 4.26 16.01
C SER A 120 -4.24 4.14 17.49
N ILE A 121 -5.17 4.44 18.39
CA ILE A 121 -5.01 4.30 19.83
C ILE A 121 -6.06 3.30 20.31
N SER A 122 -5.63 2.15 20.84
CA SER A 122 -6.54 1.17 21.44
C SER A 122 -7.29 1.79 22.60
N LYS A 123 -8.59 1.49 22.72
CA LYS A 123 -9.38 1.85 23.90
C LYS A 123 -9.35 0.77 25.01
N PHE A 124 -8.66 -0.33 24.75
CA PHE A 124 -8.51 -1.49 25.64
C PHE A 124 -7.05 -1.72 25.98
#